data_AF-A0A926EDD8-F1
#
_entry.id   AF-A0A926EDD8-F1
#
_cell.length_a   1.000
_cell.length_b   1.000
_cell.length_c   1.000
_cell.angle_alpha   90.00
_cell.angle_beta   90.00
_cell.angle_gamma   90.00
#
_symmetry.space_group_name_H-M   'P 1'
#
loop_
_entity.id
_entity.type
_entity.pdbx_description
1 polymer ?
#
loop_
_entity_poly.entity_id
_entity_poly.type
_entity_poly.pdbx_seq_one_letter_code
_entity_poly.pdbx_strand_id
1 'polypeptide(L)'
;MHTYKHYEQPIDLRSNFLTHSYFTVLEQWAFYCKNKPIAPPSRSLIQSLQSFIFITQNNTSHVQKLSNLLFTNYTPFKPISINQIYKLEQMHSPNGARYFIGCKYKLSFPILYKNYSKQFLKLKKNHHYEEISILNQSFIHLHRNLIYAYFKREADLPLLFKISNTEDFITEVKNILSQLEVATHA
;
A
#
# COMPACT_ATOMS: atom_id res chain seq x y z
N MET A 1 16.34 -22.42 -31.35
CA MET A 1 15.91 -22.77 -29.98
C MET A 1 15.74 -21.48 -29.19
N HIS A 2 14.51 -20.98 -29.06
CA HIS A 2 14.22 -19.88 -28.15
C HIS A 2 14.08 -20.45 -26.75
N THR A 3 15.07 -20.23 -25.89
CA THR A 3 14.94 -20.44 -24.46
C THR A 3 13.90 -19.45 -23.95
N TYR A 4 12.67 -19.92 -23.78
CA TYR A 4 11.65 -19.21 -23.01
C TYR A 4 12.18 -19.10 -21.58
N LYS A 5 12.83 -17.97 -21.26
CA LYS A 5 12.98 -17.57 -19.86
C LYS A 5 11.57 -17.51 -19.29
N HIS A 6 11.26 -18.41 -18.37
CA HIS A 6 10.05 -18.33 -17.56
C HIS A 6 10.14 -17.07 -16.69
N TYR A 7 9.77 -15.92 -17.26
CA TYR A 7 9.55 -14.72 -16.47
C TYR A 7 8.29 -14.96 -15.64
N GLU A 8 8.43 -14.92 -14.32
CA GLU A 8 7.27 -14.91 -13.42
C GLU A 8 6.31 -13.80 -13.86
N GLN A 9 5.01 -14.12 -13.90
CA GLN A 9 4.04 -13.11 -14.31
C GLN A 9 4.08 -11.93 -13.33
N PRO A 10 4.10 -10.68 -13.84
CA PRO A 10 4.15 -9.51 -12.99
C PRO A 10 2.88 -9.43 -12.13
N ILE A 11 3.07 -9.10 -10.85
CA ILE A 11 1.96 -8.95 -9.90
C ILE A 11 1.27 -7.60 -10.13
N ASP A 12 -0.04 -7.65 -10.38
CA ASP A 12 -0.92 -6.48 -10.31
C ASP A 12 -1.25 -6.20 -8.85
N LEU A 13 -0.73 -5.10 -8.30
CA LEU A 13 -0.94 -4.70 -6.91
C LEU A 13 -2.42 -4.41 -6.59
N ARG A 14 -3.24 -4.09 -7.59
CA ARG A 14 -4.65 -3.74 -7.43
C ARG A 14 -5.58 -4.93 -7.60
N SER A 15 -5.19 -5.90 -8.43
CA SER A 15 -6.01 -7.10 -8.71
C SER A 15 -5.58 -8.34 -7.92
N ASN A 16 -4.37 -8.37 -7.35
CA ASN A 16 -3.98 -9.41 -6.42
C ASN A 16 -4.71 -9.21 -5.08
N PHE A 17 -5.45 -10.23 -4.63
CA PHE A 17 -6.29 -10.17 -3.43
C PHE A 17 -5.52 -9.74 -2.18
N LEU A 18 -4.30 -10.25 -2.00
CA LEU A 18 -3.49 -9.99 -0.82
C LEU A 18 -2.97 -8.55 -0.80
N THR A 19 -2.38 -8.08 -1.90
CA THR A 19 -1.87 -6.70 -1.97
C THR A 19 -3.01 -5.69 -1.93
N HIS A 20 -4.14 -5.98 -2.58
CA HIS A 20 -5.34 -5.17 -2.51
C HIS A 20 -5.86 -5.05 -1.07
N SER A 21 -5.94 -6.17 -0.34
CA SER A 21 -6.37 -6.19 1.06
C SER A 21 -5.41 -5.39 1.95
N TYR A 22 -4.10 -5.54 1.74
CA TYR A 22 -3.07 -4.75 2.44
C TYR A 22 -3.28 -3.23 2.29
N PHE A 23 -3.38 -2.73 1.04
CA PHE A 23 -3.57 -1.30 0.80
C PHE A 23 -4.90 -0.80 1.38
N THR A 24 -5.95 -1.61 1.30
CA THR A 24 -7.27 -1.29 1.87
C THR A 24 -7.21 -1.12 3.39
N VAL A 25 -6.55 -2.04 4.10
CA VAL A 25 -6.36 -1.95 5.56
C VAL A 25 -5.66 -0.64 5.92
N LEU A 26 -4.56 -0.33 5.23
CA LEU A 26 -3.80 0.89 5.48
C LEU A 26 -4.63 2.16 5.27
N GLU A 27 -5.39 2.23 4.17
CA GLU A 27 -6.23 3.39 3.86
C GLU A 27 -7.35 3.58 4.87
N GLN A 28 -8.07 2.51 5.20
CA GLN A 28 -9.18 2.55 6.16
C GLN A 28 -8.68 2.94 7.55
N TRP A 29 -7.54 2.38 7.97
CA TRP A 29 -6.93 2.72 9.25
C TRP A 29 -6.44 4.17 9.27
N ALA A 30 -5.77 4.64 8.22
CA ALA A 30 -5.30 6.02 8.12
C ALA A 30 -6.46 7.02 8.17
N PHE A 31 -7.56 6.73 7.47
CA PHE A 31 -8.76 7.54 7.50
C PHE A 31 -9.40 7.56 8.89
N TYR A 32 -9.50 6.41 9.55
CA TYR A 32 -10.02 6.33 10.92
C TYR A 32 -9.15 7.13 11.91
N CYS A 33 -7.83 6.98 11.87
CA CYS A 33 -6.91 7.74 12.73
C CYS A 33 -7.00 9.25 12.52
N LYS A 34 -7.16 9.69 11.27
CA LYS A 34 -7.29 11.12 10.94
C LYS A 34 -8.59 11.74 11.49
N ASN A 35 -9.66 10.96 11.60
CA ASN A 35 -10.98 11.44 12.02
C ASN A 35 -11.33 11.11 13.48
N LYS A 36 -10.44 10.43 14.23
CA LYS A 36 -10.60 10.24 15.68
C LYS A 36 -10.57 11.61 16.40
N PRO A 37 -11.37 11.83 17.46
CA PRO A 37 -12.30 10.91 18.14
C PRO A 37 -13.76 10.97 17.61
N ILE A 38 -13.99 11.57 16.45
CA ILE A 38 -15.32 12.05 16.04
C ILE A 38 -16.26 10.90 15.61
N ALA A 39 -15.72 9.74 15.21
CA ALA A 39 -16.52 8.64 14.69
C ALA A 39 -16.13 7.28 15.28
N PRO A 40 -17.12 6.40 15.56
CA PRO A 40 -16.85 5.00 15.83
C PRO A 40 -16.19 4.31 14.62
N PRO A 41 -15.51 3.16 14.81
CA PRO A 41 -14.93 2.42 13.70
C PRO A 41 -16.01 2.06 12.67
N SER A 42 -15.73 2.29 11.39
CA SER A 42 -16.68 1.96 10.32
C SER A 42 -16.74 0.44 10.13
N ARG A 43 -17.91 -0.08 9.71
CA ARG A 43 -18.05 -1.49 9.30
C ARG A 43 -17.04 -1.87 8.22
N SER A 44 -16.75 -0.95 7.29
CA SER A 44 -15.77 -1.15 6.24
C SER A 44 -14.34 -1.36 6.78
N LEU A 45 -13.95 -0.65 7.84
CA LEU A 45 -12.66 -0.85 8.49
C LEU A 45 -12.60 -2.25 9.10
N ILE A 46 -13.59 -2.63 9.91
CA ILE A 46 -13.64 -3.95 10.56
C ILE A 46 -13.57 -5.07 9.52
N GLN A 47 -14.38 -4.98 8.46
CA GLN A 47 -14.37 -5.96 7.37
C GLN A 47 -13.02 -6.04 6.65
N SER A 48 -12.33 -4.92 6.47
CA SER A 48 -10.99 -4.92 5.83
C SER A 48 -9.95 -5.66 6.68
N LEU A 49 -9.96 -5.46 8.01
CA LEU A 49 -9.06 -6.13 8.95
C LEU A 49 -9.34 -7.64 9.00
N GLN A 50 -10.61 -8.03 9.15
CA GLN A 50 -11.04 -9.44 9.15
C GLN A 50 -10.67 -10.15 7.84
N SER A 51 -10.91 -9.50 6.70
CA SER A 51 -10.57 -10.06 5.38
C SER A 51 -9.06 -10.27 5.24
N PHE A 52 -8.24 -9.31 5.69
CA PHE A 52 -6.78 -9.44 5.64
C PHE A 52 -6.28 -10.61 6.50
N ILE A 53 -6.80 -10.74 7.72
CA ILE A 53 -6.45 -11.85 8.63
C ILE A 53 -6.84 -13.19 8.00
N PHE A 54 -8.04 -13.30 7.45
CA PHE A 54 -8.51 -14.50 6.78
C PHE A 54 -7.62 -14.91 5.59
N ILE A 55 -7.23 -13.95 4.73
CA ILE A 55 -6.37 -14.23 3.57
C ILE A 55 -4.97 -14.70 4.00
N THR A 56 -4.43 -14.13 5.08
CA THR A 56 -3.06 -14.39 5.54
C THR A 56 -2.93 -15.67 6.37
N GLN A 57 -3.93 -16.02 7.18
CA GLN A 57 -3.91 -17.23 8.01
C GLN A 57 -4.00 -18.53 7.21
N ASN A 58 -4.66 -18.50 6.06
CA ASN A 58 -4.94 -19.72 5.29
C ASN A 58 -3.85 -20.06 4.26
N ASN A 59 -2.72 -19.33 4.20
CA ASN A 59 -1.73 -19.55 3.14
C ASN A 59 -0.32 -19.00 3.43
N THR A 60 0.64 -19.87 3.75
CA THR A 60 2.04 -19.50 4.03
C THR A 60 2.74 -18.87 2.81
N SER A 61 2.38 -19.26 1.58
CA SER A 61 2.96 -18.69 0.36
C SER A 61 2.58 -17.22 0.13
N HIS A 62 1.45 -16.77 0.72
CA HIS A 62 1.01 -15.37 0.65
C HIS A 62 1.86 -14.47 1.55
N VAL A 63 2.23 -14.93 2.74
CA VAL A 63 3.08 -14.20 3.69
C VAL A 63 4.43 -13.84 3.06
N GLN A 64 5.07 -14.82 2.40
CA GLN A 64 6.34 -14.60 1.71
C GLN A 64 6.20 -13.64 0.52
N LYS A 65 5.13 -13.75 -0.28
CA LYS A 65 4.84 -12.80 -1.37
C LYS A 65 4.67 -11.37 -0.86
N LEU A 66 3.98 -11.18 0.26
CA LEU A 66 3.82 -9.88 0.89
C LEU A 66 5.17 -9.29 1.30
N SER A 67 6.03 -10.10 1.94
CA SER A 67 7.35 -9.68 2.43
C SER A 67 8.24 -9.20 1.28
N ASN A 68 8.32 -10.01 0.22
CA ASN A 68 9.14 -9.72 -0.96
C ASN A 68 8.66 -8.50 -1.75
N LEU A 69 7.35 -8.22 -1.73
CA LEU A 69 6.76 -7.18 -2.59
C LEU A 69 6.55 -5.84 -1.87
N LEU A 70 6.13 -5.85 -0.60
CA LEU A 70 5.66 -4.65 0.11
C LEU A 70 6.60 -4.20 1.24
N PHE A 71 7.48 -5.08 1.71
CA PHE A 71 8.33 -4.82 2.89
C PHE A 71 9.83 -4.80 2.59
N THR A 72 10.27 -5.32 1.43
CA THR A 72 11.70 -5.34 1.04
C THR A 72 12.31 -3.94 0.93
N ASN A 73 11.53 -2.94 0.47
CA ASN A 73 11.97 -1.55 0.34
C ASN A 73 11.13 -0.66 1.26
N TYR A 74 11.35 -0.77 2.57
CA TYR A 74 10.65 0.04 3.56
C TYR A 74 10.93 1.54 3.33
N THR A 75 9.87 2.32 3.10
CA THR A 75 9.96 3.78 3.03
C THR A 75 9.82 4.36 4.44
N PRO A 76 10.84 5.02 5.02
CA PRO A 76 10.73 5.64 6.33
C PRO A 76 9.79 6.84 6.31
N PHE A 77 9.21 7.16 7.48
CA PHE A 77 8.38 8.36 7.63
C PHE A 77 9.19 9.61 7.32
N LYS A 78 8.60 10.50 6.53
CA LYS A 78 9.12 11.86 6.30
C LYS A 78 7.96 12.83 6.36
N PRO A 79 8.04 13.90 7.18
CA PRO A 79 7.02 14.93 7.20
C PRO A 79 7.04 15.67 5.85
N ILE A 80 6.08 15.36 4.99
CA ILE A 80 5.97 15.91 3.64
C ILE A 80 4.55 16.34 3.35
N SER A 81 4.38 17.51 2.73
CA SER A 81 3.06 17.93 2.26
C SER A 81 2.65 17.14 1.02
N ILE A 82 1.34 16.91 0.83
CA ILE A 82 0.81 16.16 -0.32
C ILE A 82 1.35 16.69 -1.66
N ASN A 83 1.50 18.02 -1.79
CA ASN A 83 1.96 18.68 -3.00
C ASN A 83 3.46 18.47 -3.30
N GLN A 84 4.24 18.00 -2.34
CA GLN A 84 5.67 17.71 -2.49
C GLN A 84 5.93 16.24 -2.83
N ILE A 85 4.99 15.33 -2.58
CA ILE A 85 5.20 13.88 -2.71
C ILE A 85 5.65 13.50 -4.12
N TYR A 86 4.99 14.01 -5.18
CA TYR A 86 5.38 13.67 -6.55
C TYR A 86 6.76 14.22 -6.91
N LYS A 87 7.11 15.42 -6.44
CA LYS A 87 8.44 16.00 -6.65
C LYS A 87 9.53 15.16 -5.98
N LEU A 88 9.25 14.66 -4.77
CA LEU A 88 10.13 13.74 -4.07
C LEU A 88 10.33 12.44 -4.86
N GLU A 89 9.25 11.87 -5.39
CA GLU A 89 9.32 10.67 -6.24
C GLU A 89 10.13 10.93 -7.52
N GLN A 90 10.00 12.10 -8.14
CA GLN A 90 10.81 12.47 -9.31
C GLN A 90 12.30 12.56 -8.99
N MET A 91 12.67 13.02 -7.80
CA MET A 91 14.06 13.14 -7.37
C MET A 91 14.69 11.79 -7.02
N HIS A 92 13.95 10.89 -6.37
CA HIS A 92 14.48 9.62 -5.87
C HIS A 92 14.23 8.43 -6.80
N SER A 93 13.17 8.45 -7.61
CA SER A 93 12.80 7.38 -8.55
C SER A 93 12.25 7.97 -9.87
N PRO A 94 13.09 8.67 -10.66
CA PRO A 94 12.64 9.31 -11.90
C PRO A 94 12.03 8.33 -12.92
N ASN A 95 12.57 7.11 -12.99
CA ASN A 95 12.09 6.06 -13.89
C ASN A 95 10.69 5.55 -13.52
N GLY A 96 10.31 5.58 -12.25
CA GLY A 96 8.96 5.23 -11.83
C GLY A 96 8.01 6.43 -11.82
N ALA A 97 8.50 7.62 -11.46
CA ALA A 97 7.73 8.85 -11.47
C ALA A 97 7.12 9.20 -12.83
N ARG A 98 7.77 8.79 -13.94
CA ARG A 98 7.24 8.99 -15.31
C ARG A 98 5.91 8.27 -15.55
N TYR A 99 5.62 7.19 -14.82
CA TYR A 99 4.34 6.49 -14.91
C TYR A 99 3.19 7.23 -14.22
N PHE A 100 3.54 8.14 -13.32
CA PHE A 100 2.60 8.89 -12.50
C PHE A 100 2.58 10.39 -12.84
N ILE A 101 2.92 10.79 -14.08
CA ILE A 101 2.88 12.20 -14.52
C ILE A 101 1.51 12.86 -14.24
N GLY A 102 0.41 12.09 -14.33
CA GLY A 102 -0.92 12.57 -13.98
C GLY A 102 -1.09 13.00 -12.52
N CYS A 103 -0.16 12.66 -11.64
CA CYS A 103 -0.13 13.06 -10.23
C CYS A 103 0.67 14.35 -9.97
N LYS A 104 1.30 14.94 -10.99
CA LYS A 104 2.24 16.07 -10.87
C LYS A 104 1.69 17.27 -10.10
N TYR A 105 0.43 17.62 -10.37
CA TYR A 105 -0.21 18.80 -9.78
C TYR A 105 -1.15 18.46 -8.62
N LYS A 106 -1.64 17.21 -8.58
CA LYS A 106 -2.57 16.74 -7.57
C LYS A 106 -2.38 15.24 -7.38
N LEU A 107 -1.96 14.87 -6.17
CA LEU A 107 -1.85 13.47 -5.77
C LEU A 107 -2.96 13.14 -4.76
N SER A 108 -3.72 12.10 -5.05
CA SER A 108 -4.74 11.51 -4.16
C SER A 108 -4.88 10.02 -4.49
N PHE A 109 -5.42 9.21 -3.58
CA PHE A 109 -5.61 7.77 -3.82
C PHE A 109 -6.35 7.46 -5.13
N PRO A 110 -7.49 8.13 -5.47
CA PRO A 110 -8.17 7.86 -6.74
C PRO A 110 -7.29 8.16 -7.98
N ILE A 111 -6.51 9.24 -7.94
CA ILE A 111 -5.62 9.61 -9.06
C ILE A 111 -4.45 8.62 -9.15
N LEU A 112 -3.87 8.24 -8.02
CA LEU A 112 -2.78 7.27 -7.94
C LEU A 112 -3.23 5.92 -8.53
N TYR A 113 -4.40 5.42 -8.12
CA TYR A 113 -4.97 4.16 -8.59
C TYR A 113 -5.30 4.17 -10.07
N LYS A 114 -5.91 5.25 -10.56
CA LYS A 114 -6.21 5.40 -11.98
C LYS A 114 -4.93 5.39 -12.84
N ASN A 115 -3.88 6.09 -12.41
CA ASN A 115 -2.61 6.11 -13.14
C ASN A 115 -1.94 4.73 -13.11
N TYR A 116 -1.87 4.09 -11.94
CA TYR A 116 -1.30 2.76 -11.80
C TYR A 116 -1.96 1.75 -12.74
N SER A 117 -3.28 1.57 -12.65
CA SER A 117 -3.99 0.56 -13.43
C SER A 117 -3.86 0.81 -14.94
N LYS A 118 -3.90 2.07 -15.37
CA LYS A 118 -3.69 2.44 -16.79
C LYS A 118 -2.30 2.02 -17.28
N GLN A 119 -1.25 2.33 -16.51
CA GLN A 119 0.12 2.01 -16.92
C GLN A 119 0.41 0.52 -16.82
N PHE A 120 -0.09 -0.15 -15.77
CA PHE A 120 0.06 -1.59 -15.61
C PHE A 120 -0.51 -2.35 -16.82
N LEU A 121 -1.74 -2.05 -17.22
CA LEU A 121 -2.37 -2.68 -18.39
C LEU A 121 -1.59 -2.42 -19.68
N LYS A 122 -1.09 -1.19 -19.86
CA LYS A 122 -0.26 -0.82 -21.03
C LYS A 122 1.05 -1.62 -21.06
N LEU A 123 1.78 -1.68 -19.94
CA LEU A 123 3.04 -2.39 -19.84
C LEU A 123 2.86 -3.90 -19.96
N LYS A 124 1.81 -4.45 -19.34
CA LYS A 124 1.45 -5.88 -19.43
C LYS A 124 1.14 -6.29 -20.86
N LYS A 125 0.34 -5.49 -21.59
CA LYS A 125 0.01 -5.75 -23.00
C LYS A 125 1.27 -5.76 -23.89
N ASN A 126 2.26 -4.95 -23.55
CA ASN A 126 3.51 -4.86 -24.29
C ASN A 126 4.60 -5.82 -23.78
N HIS A 127 4.32 -6.67 -22.78
CA HIS A 127 5.29 -7.57 -22.15
C HIS A 127 6.50 -6.86 -21.50
N HIS A 128 6.35 -5.62 -21.06
CA HIS A 128 7.40 -4.85 -20.38
C HIS A 128 7.44 -5.19 -18.89
N TYR A 129 7.85 -6.40 -18.51
CA TYR A 129 7.74 -6.88 -17.13
C TYR A 129 8.69 -6.17 -16.15
N GLU A 130 9.89 -5.80 -16.58
CA GLU A 130 10.84 -5.03 -15.75
C GLU A 130 10.28 -3.66 -15.37
N GLU A 131 9.63 -2.99 -16.32
CA GLU A 131 8.95 -1.71 -16.13
C GLU A 131 7.79 -1.81 -15.13
N ILE A 132 7.12 -2.97 -15.05
CA ILE A 132 6.06 -3.20 -14.07
C ILE A 132 6.63 -3.28 -12.65
N SER A 133 7.84 -3.84 -12.48
CA SER A 133 8.52 -3.81 -11.18
C SER A 133 8.78 -2.37 -10.72
N ILE A 134 9.30 -1.53 -11.62
CA ILE A 134 9.53 -0.10 -11.38
C ILE A 134 8.21 0.63 -11.06
N LEU A 135 7.14 0.35 -11.82
CA LEU A 135 5.81 0.89 -11.58
C LEU A 135 5.29 0.52 -10.18
N ASN A 136 5.43 -0.75 -9.79
CA ASN A 136 4.98 -1.27 -8.50
C ASN A 136 5.73 -0.61 -7.34
N GLN A 137 7.05 -0.45 -7.44
CA GLN A 137 7.85 0.22 -6.41
C GLN A 137 7.42 1.68 -6.22
N SER A 138 7.33 2.45 -7.30
CA SER A 138 6.89 3.85 -7.22
C SER A 138 5.45 4.00 -6.74
N PHE A 139 4.58 3.03 -7.07
CA PHE A 139 3.23 3.00 -6.52
C PHE A 139 3.24 2.88 -4.98
N ILE A 140 4.02 1.94 -4.44
CA ILE A 140 4.14 1.71 -3.00
C ILE A 140 4.68 2.95 -2.30
N HIS A 141 5.72 3.60 -2.86
CA HIS A 141 6.28 4.83 -2.31
C HIS A 141 5.26 5.97 -2.28
N LEU A 142 4.57 6.22 -3.40
CA LEU A 142 3.56 7.27 -3.50
C LEU A 142 2.37 7.00 -2.56
N HIS A 143 1.94 5.75 -2.42
CA HIS A 143 0.86 5.35 -1.52
C HIS A 143 1.24 5.57 -0.05
N ARG A 144 2.42 5.12 0.37
CA ARG A 144 2.90 5.33 1.74
C ARG A 144 3.06 6.81 2.07
N ASN A 145 3.67 7.59 1.18
CA ASN A 145 3.84 9.02 1.40
C ASN A 145 2.50 9.76 1.44
N LEU A 146 1.47 9.30 0.70
CA LEU A 146 0.11 9.83 0.81
C LEU A 146 -0.49 9.58 2.20
N ILE A 147 -0.26 8.40 2.78
CA ILE A 147 -0.67 8.10 4.16
C ILE A 147 0.10 8.96 5.15
N TYR A 148 1.42 9.05 5.01
CA TYR A 148 2.27 9.84 5.92
C TYR A 148 1.88 11.32 5.94
N ALA A 149 1.42 11.87 4.82
CA ALA A 149 0.93 13.24 4.75
C ALA A 149 -0.34 13.51 5.58
N TYR A 150 -1.00 12.48 6.15
CA TYR A 150 -2.07 12.66 7.13
C TYR A 150 -1.56 12.96 8.54
N PHE A 151 -0.27 12.71 8.81
CA PHE A 151 0.33 12.84 10.13
C PHE A 151 1.40 13.93 10.12
N LYS A 152 1.37 14.81 11.12
CA LYS A 152 2.32 15.94 11.22
C LYS A 152 3.70 15.51 11.72
N ARG A 153 3.73 14.52 12.61
CA ARG A 153 4.95 14.03 13.27
C ARG A 153 4.95 12.51 13.28
N GLU A 154 6.15 11.93 13.31
CA GLU A 154 6.33 10.48 13.42
C GLU A 154 5.76 9.92 14.73
N ALA A 155 5.79 10.72 15.80
CA ALA A 155 5.19 10.37 17.09
C ALA A 155 3.67 10.14 16.97
N ASP A 156 2.99 10.83 16.04
CA ASP A 156 1.55 10.70 15.82
C ASP A 156 1.21 9.53 14.87
N LEU A 157 2.21 8.89 14.27
CA LEU A 157 2.03 7.81 13.30
C LEU A 157 1.71 6.49 14.03
N PRO A 158 0.55 5.87 13.76
CA PRO A 158 0.20 4.56 14.33
C PRO A 158 1.24 3.48 14.05
N LEU A 159 1.38 2.53 14.99
CA LEU A 159 2.35 1.44 14.91
C LEU A 159 2.24 0.65 13.59
N LEU A 160 1.02 0.40 13.12
CA LEU A 160 0.74 -0.27 11.84
C LEU A 160 1.57 0.27 10.65
N PHE A 161 1.85 1.57 10.60
CA PHE A 161 2.58 2.21 9.51
C PHE A 161 4.10 2.25 9.69
N LYS A 162 4.58 1.86 10.87
CA LYS A 162 6.01 1.79 11.24
C LYS A 162 6.60 0.40 11.01
N ILE A 163 5.74 -0.60 10.82
CA ILE A 163 6.13 -1.99 10.69
C ILE A 163 6.85 -2.23 9.36
N SER A 164 7.98 -2.94 9.43
CA SER A 164 8.87 -3.21 8.31
C SER A 164 8.92 -4.68 7.88
N ASN A 165 8.09 -5.55 8.46
CA ASN A 165 7.98 -6.95 8.03
C ASN A 165 6.52 -7.44 8.06
N THR A 166 6.26 -8.56 7.40
CA THR A 166 4.90 -9.08 7.23
C THR A 166 4.32 -9.64 8.53
N GLU A 167 5.11 -10.37 9.29
CA GLU A 167 4.69 -11.10 10.50
C GLU A 167 4.19 -10.13 11.57
N ASP A 168 4.96 -9.07 11.83
CA ASP A 168 4.58 -8.00 12.76
C ASP A 168 3.34 -7.26 12.24
N PHE A 169 3.22 -7.08 10.92
CA PHE A 169 2.07 -6.38 10.34
C PHE A 169 0.78 -7.17 10.57
N ILE A 170 0.81 -8.48 10.34
CA ILE A 170 -0.32 -9.38 10.62
C ILE A 170 -0.66 -9.35 12.12
N THR A 171 0.35 -9.37 12.98
CA THR A 171 0.17 -9.32 14.44
C THR A 171 -0.51 -8.04 14.87
N GLU A 172 -0.06 -6.90 14.35
CA GLU A 172 -0.66 -5.60 14.66
C GLU A 172 -2.09 -5.47 14.12
N VAL A 173 -2.39 -6.01 12.93
CA VAL A 173 -3.76 -6.04 12.41
C VAL A 173 -4.70 -6.84 13.33
N LYS A 174 -4.25 -7.98 13.88
CA LYS A 174 -5.03 -8.75 14.86
C LYS A 174 -5.25 -7.97 16.16
N ASN A 175 -4.22 -7.29 16.66
CA ASN A 175 -4.30 -6.46 17.87
C ASN A 175 -5.32 -5.33 17.69
N ILE A 176 -5.26 -4.62 16.55
CA ILE A 176 -6.21 -3.55 16.22
C ILE A 176 -7.64 -4.11 16.18
N LEU A 177 -7.87 -5.23 15.50
CA LEU A 177 -9.22 -5.81 15.40
C LEU A 177 -9.78 -6.15 16.78
N SER A 178 -9.00 -6.81 17.64
CA SER A 178 -9.42 -7.17 19.00
C SER A 178 -9.76 -5.93 19.84
N GLN A 179 -8.96 -4.86 19.75
CA GLN A 179 -9.24 -3.60 20.46
C GLN A 179 -10.54 -2.94 20.00
N LEU A 180 -10.83 -2.98 18.69
CA LEU A 180 -12.06 -2.42 18.15
C LEU A 180 -13.30 -3.24 18.52
N GLU A 181 -13.21 -4.57 18.54
CA GLU A 181 -14.31 -5.45 18.94
C GLU A 181 -14.69 -5.24 20.41
N VAL A 182 -13.69 -5.12 21.31
CA VAL A 182 -13.94 -4.77 22.72
C VAL A 182 -14.64 -3.41 22.85
N ALA A 183 -14.21 -2.41 22.09
CA ALA A 183 -14.79 -1.07 22.12
C ALA A 183 -16.22 -0.99 21.55
N THR A 184 -16.63 -1.94 20.70
CA THR A 184 -18.01 -2.02 20.19
C THR A 184 -18.98 -2.78 21.10
N HIS A 185 -18.47 -3.50 22.09
CA HIS A 185 -19.26 -4.29 23.05
C HIS A 185 -19.28 -3.68 24.47
N ALA A 186 -18.60 -2.55 24.68
CA ALA A 186 -18.61 -1.74 25.90
C ALA A 186 -19.58 -0.55 25.76
#